data_AF-A0A7S3T304-F1
#
_entry.id   AF-A0A7S3T304-F1
#
_cell.length_a   1.000
_cell.length_b   1.000
_cell.length_c   1.000
_cell.angle_alpha   90.00
_cell.angle_beta   90.00
_cell.angle_gamma   90.00
#
_symmetry.space_group_name_H-M   'P 1'
#
loop_
_entity.id
_entity.type
_entity.pdbx_description
1 polymer ?
#
loop_
_entity_poly.entity_id
_entity_poly.type
_entity_poly.pdbx_seq_one_letter_code
_entity_poly.pdbx_strand_id
1 'polypeptide(L)'
;EVSRRACAGFISLYRQNVWRDRHVVNMMSAGLVHPDVKIAAALAHLFLGNKTKGLEGILDESDDEDEDDANETIKGLVGSKKTKKREKRIERAKKSIKKASTKRKSKQDAQGHVSFVAIDLLHDPQTLAEKLLQRVSKGGEPFLFRLLILHLTARLVSRHSLLILNLYPFLLKYLTPT
;
A
#
# COMPACT_ATOMS: atom_id res chain seq x y z
N GLU A 1 -15.14 0.55 -12.28
CA GLU A 1 -15.30 -0.58 -11.33
C GLU A 1 -14.74 -1.90 -11.83
N VAL A 2 -15.03 -2.30 -13.08
CA VAL A 2 -14.52 -3.56 -13.67
C VAL A 2 -13.00 -3.69 -13.55
N SER A 3 -12.24 -2.63 -13.88
CA SER A 3 -10.76 -2.63 -13.79
C SER A 3 -10.24 -2.84 -12.36
N ARG A 4 -10.95 -2.35 -11.33
CA ARG A 4 -10.55 -2.55 -9.92
C ARG A 4 -10.73 -3.99 -9.49
N ARG A 5 -11.87 -4.60 -9.83
CA ARG A 5 -12.17 -6.01 -9.52
C ARG A 5 -11.21 -6.95 -10.25
N ALA A 6 -10.91 -6.66 -11.52
CA ALA A 6 -9.91 -7.39 -12.29
C ALA A 6 -8.52 -7.30 -11.61
N CYS A 7 -8.09 -6.09 -11.24
CA CYS A 7 -6.83 -5.88 -10.54
C CYS A 7 -6.77 -6.63 -9.19
N ALA A 8 -7.86 -6.62 -8.41
CA ALA A 8 -7.95 -7.39 -7.17
C ALA A 8 -7.79 -8.91 -7.41
N GLY A 9 -8.40 -9.43 -8.49
CA GLY A 9 -8.23 -10.82 -8.93
C GLY A 9 -6.78 -11.15 -9.27
N PHE A 10 -6.12 -10.33 -10.10
CA PHE A 10 -4.69 -10.50 -10.41
C PHE A 10 -3.81 -10.50 -9.17
N ILE A 11 -4.06 -9.56 -8.23
CA ILE A 11 -3.32 -9.48 -6.97
C ILE A 11 -3.53 -10.75 -6.12
N SER A 12 -4.76 -11.28 -6.04
CA SER A 12 -5.04 -12.52 -5.29
C SER A 12 -4.33 -13.74 -5.88
N LEU A 13 -4.34 -13.90 -7.20
CA LEU A 13 -3.72 -15.03 -7.89
C LEU A 13 -2.19 -14.98 -7.83
N TYR A 14 -1.62 -13.77 -7.91
CA TYR A 14 -0.19 -13.56 -7.72
C TYR A 14 0.26 -13.96 -6.29
N ARG A 15 -0.54 -13.63 -5.27
CA ARG A 15 -0.26 -14.00 -3.86
C ARG A 15 -0.38 -15.50 -3.60
N GLN A 16 -1.25 -16.20 -4.31
CA GLN A 16 -1.39 -17.65 -4.25
C GLN A 16 -0.28 -18.38 -5.01
N ASN A 17 0.66 -17.65 -5.61
CA ASN A 17 1.77 -18.18 -6.41
C ASN A 17 1.36 -18.96 -7.67
N VAL A 18 0.10 -18.81 -8.10
CA VAL A 18 -0.42 -19.47 -9.30
C VAL A 18 0.06 -18.73 -10.56
N TRP A 19 0.10 -17.40 -10.52
CA TRP A 19 0.45 -16.55 -11.65
C TRP A 19 1.74 -15.76 -11.39
N ARG A 20 2.90 -16.42 -11.50
CA ARG A 20 4.23 -15.84 -11.29
C ARG A 20 5.06 -15.66 -12.56
N ASP A 21 4.43 -15.70 -13.73
CA ASP A 21 5.14 -15.61 -14.99
C ASP A 21 5.53 -14.17 -15.37
N ARG A 22 6.59 -14.06 -16.19
CA ARG A 22 7.07 -12.79 -16.76
C ARG A 22 5.95 -12.00 -17.46
N HIS A 23 5.06 -12.70 -18.16
CA HIS A 23 3.95 -12.09 -18.89
C HIS A 23 2.93 -11.42 -17.94
N VAL A 24 2.57 -12.10 -16.86
CA VAL A 24 1.63 -11.58 -15.85
C VAL A 24 2.22 -10.36 -15.16
N VAL A 25 3.50 -10.44 -14.75
CA VAL A 25 4.19 -9.31 -14.13
C VAL A 25 4.22 -8.10 -15.06
N ASN A 26 4.41 -8.31 -16.38
CA ASN A 26 4.37 -7.22 -17.35
C ASN A 26 2.97 -6.62 -17.54
N MET A 27 1.92 -7.44 -17.50
CA MET A 27 0.54 -6.92 -17.48
C MET A 27 0.27 -6.09 -16.21
N MET A 28 0.75 -6.56 -15.05
CA MET A 28 0.62 -5.84 -13.78
C MET A 28 1.43 -4.54 -13.78
N SER A 29 2.59 -4.53 -14.45
CA SER A 29 3.43 -3.35 -14.57
C SER A 29 2.75 -2.25 -15.40
N ALA A 30 2.00 -2.62 -16.46
CA ALA A 30 1.17 -1.69 -17.21
C ALA A 30 0.06 -1.06 -16.33
N GLY A 31 -0.48 -1.83 -15.39
CA GLY A 31 -1.46 -1.35 -14.42
C GLY A 31 -0.94 -0.26 -13.45
N LEU A 32 0.38 -0.18 -13.22
CA LEU A 32 0.97 0.87 -12.39
C LEU A 32 0.84 2.27 -13.01
N VAL A 33 0.72 2.35 -14.35
CA VAL A 33 0.61 3.61 -15.09
C VAL A 33 -0.86 3.99 -15.33
N HIS A 34 -1.82 3.16 -14.90
CA HIS A 34 -3.25 3.37 -15.10
C HIS A 34 -3.77 4.62 -14.36
N PRO A 35 -4.67 5.46 -14.92
CA PRO A 35 -5.10 6.73 -14.33
C PRO A 35 -5.69 6.61 -12.91
N ASP A 36 -6.36 5.50 -12.59
CA ASP A 36 -6.89 5.25 -11.24
C ASP A 36 -5.78 5.00 -10.20
N VAL A 37 -5.65 5.94 -9.27
CA VAL A 37 -4.64 5.95 -8.19
C VAL A 37 -4.76 4.73 -7.28
N LYS A 38 -5.98 4.25 -6.99
CA LYS A 38 -6.20 3.10 -6.10
C LYS A 38 -5.59 1.83 -6.70
N ILE A 39 -5.78 1.63 -8.01
CA ILE A 39 -5.20 0.50 -8.76
C ILE A 39 -3.67 0.57 -8.76
N ALA A 40 -3.13 1.74 -9.09
CA ALA A 40 -1.68 1.94 -9.14
C ALA A 40 -1.03 1.76 -7.77
N ALA A 41 -1.64 2.26 -6.69
CA ALA A 41 -1.13 2.15 -5.33
C ALA A 41 -1.10 0.69 -4.85
N ALA A 42 -2.15 -0.06 -5.15
CA ALA A 42 -2.26 -1.47 -4.83
C ALA A 42 -1.21 -2.34 -5.50
N LEU A 43 -1.03 -2.13 -6.81
CA LEU A 43 0.01 -2.79 -7.58
C LEU A 43 1.40 -2.38 -7.06
N ALA A 44 1.63 -1.11 -6.78
CA ALA A 44 2.91 -0.64 -6.23
C ALA A 44 3.24 -1.34 -4.90
N HIS A 45 2.26 -1.45 -3.99
CA HIS A 45 2.43 -2.20 -2.75
C HIS A 45 2.74 -3.68 -2.99
N LEU A 46 2.16 -4.31 -4.01
CA LEU A 46 2.49 -5.68 -4.37
C LEU A 46 3.94 -5.81 -4.85
N PHE A 47 4.42 -4.92 -5.72
CA PHE A 47 5.81 -4.91 -6.21
C PHE A 47 6.82 -4.65 -5.08
N LEU A 48 6.46 -3.85 -4.08
CA LEU A 48 7.25 -3.64 -2.87
C LEU A 48 7.22 -4.87 -1.93
N GLY A 49 6.41 -5.88 -2.21
CA GLY A 49 6.24 -7.07 -1.39
C GLY A 49 5.40 -6.85 -0.13
N ASN A 50 4.67 -5.74 -0.05
CA ASN A 50 3.72 -5.48 1.04
C ASN A 50 2.44 -6.31 0.81
N LYS A 51 2.40 -7.51 1.38
CA LYS A 51 1.29 -8.48 1.23
C LYS A 51 -0.06 -8.02 1.76
N THR A 52 -0.16 -6.90 2.48
CA THR A 52 -1.40 -6.51 3.19
C THR A 52 -2.00 -5.23 2.61
N LYS A 53 -1.22 -4.15 2.57
CA LYS A 53 -1.68 -2.81 2.12
C LYS A 53 -2.20 -2.74 0.69
N GLY A 54 -1.72 -3.60 -0.22
CA GLY A 54 -2.12 -3.53 -1.63
C GLY A 54 -3.55 -3.99 -1.91
N LEU A 55 -4.13 -4.85 -1.08
CA LEU A 55 -5.51 -5.36 -1.29
C LEU A 55 -6.52 -4.60 -0.43
N GLU A 56 -6.12 -4.24 0.79
CA GLU A 56 -6.87 -3.35 1.70
C GLU A 56 -7.19 -2.02 0.98
N GLY A 57 -6.23 -1.33 0.34
CA GLY A 57 -6.53 -0.06 -0.36
C GLY A 57 -7.47 -0.11 -1.58
N ILE A 58 -7.76 -1.29 -2.14
CA ILE A 58 -8.77 -1.46 -3.23
C ILE A 58 -10.12 -1.90 -2.68
N LEU A 59 -10.14 -2.71 -1.62
CA LEU A 59 -11.35 -3.35 -1.09
C LEU A 59 -11.90 -2.66 0.17
N ASP A 60 -11.07 -1.88 0.86
CA ASP A 60 -11.35 -1.32 2.16
C ASP A 60 -11.59 0.19 2.03
N GLU A 61 -12.86 0.55 2.05
CA GLU A 61 -13.32 1.92 2.18
C GLU A 61 -13.67 2.24 3.66
N SER A 62 -13.32 1.38 4.64
CA SER A 62 -14.00 1.41 5.96
C SER A 62 -13.17 1.19 7.25
N ASP A 63 -11.87 0.88 7.27
CA ASP A 63 -11.22 0.40 8.52
C ASP A 63 -10.34 1.44 9.28
N ASP A 64 -10.14 2.66 8.76
CA ASP A 64 -9.31 3.69 9.45
C ASP A 64 -10.13 4.64 10.35
N GLU A 65 -11.43 4.86 10.11
CA GLU A 65 -12.28 5.73 10.94
C GLU A 65 -12.69 5.05 12.27
N ASP A 66 -12.73 3.71 12.32
CA ASP A 66 -13.24 2.95 13.46
C ASP A 66 -12.27 2.87 14.67
N GLU A 67 -10.96 3.10 14.47
CA GLU A 67 -9.95 3.01 15.54
C GLU A 67 -9.89 4.26 16.44
N ASP A 68 -10.03 5.44 15.85
CA ASP A 68 -9.99 6.71 16.59
C ASP A 68 -11.25 6.86 17.45
N ASP A 69 -12.42 6.50 16.92
CA ASP A 69 -13.69 6.44 17.64
C ASP A 69 -13.65 5.45 18.83
N ALA A 70 -12.99 4.30 18.68
CA ALA A 70 -12.87 3.32 19.76
C ALA A 70 -11.98 3.80 20.92
N ASN A 71 -10.93 4.57 20.63
CA ASN A 71 -10.05 5.13 21.67
C ASN A 71 -10.67 6.35 22.36
N GLU A 72 -11.36 7.22 21.62
CA GLU A 72 -12.09 8.35 22.19
C GLU A 72 -13.24 7.89 23.09
N THR A 73 -14.00 6.88 22.67
CA THR A 73 -15.09 6.32 23.49
C THR A 73 -14.58 5.70 24.78
N ILE A 74 -13.40 5.07 24.80
CA ILE A 74 -12.81 4.56 26.05
C ILE A 74 -12.38 5.72 26.95
N LYS A 75 -11.71 6.74 26.42
CA LYS A 75 -11.26 7.91 27.20
C LYS A 75 -12.42 8.69 27.82
N GLY A 76 -13.50 8.94 27.06
CA GLY A 76 -14.71 9.59 27.56
C GLY A 76 -15.49 8.76 28.59
N LEU A 77 -15.25 7.45 28.64
CA LEU A 77 -15.86 6.54 29.62
C LEU A 77 -14.99 6.32 30.89
N VAL A 78 -13.80 6.90 31.00
CA VAL A 78 -12.99 6.80 32.23
C VAL A 78 -13.35 7.97 33.14
N GLY A 79 -14.00 7.69 34.28
CA GLY A 79 -14.28 8.71 35.32
C GLY A 79 -15.75 8.94 35.69
N SER A 80 -16.70 8.17 35.16
CA SER A 80 -18.13 8.36 35.48
C SER A 80 -18.81 7.04 35.91
N LYS A 81 -19.98 7.12 36.57
CA LYS A 81 -20.59 6.02 37.35
C LYS A 81 -20.67 4.70 36.57
N LYS A 82 -20.31 3.59 37.24
CA LYS A 82 -20.30 2.23 36.67
C LYS A 82 -21.73 1.74 36.43
N THR A 83 -22.12 1.62 35.17
CA THR A 83 -23.44 1.09 34.77
C THR A 83 -23.25 -0.10 33.84
N LYS A 84 -24.08 -1.16 33.97
CA LYS A 84 -24.04 -2.37 33.12
C LYS A 84 -24.00 -2.10 31.61
N LYS A 85 -24.64 -1.02 31.14
CA LYS A 85 -24.62 -0.61 29.71
C LYS A 85 -23.24 -0.08 29.26
N ARG A 86 -22.50 0.63 30.12
CA ARG A 86 -21.14 1.13 29.82
C ARG A 86 -20.12 0.03 29.81
N GLU A 87 -20.21 -0.89 30.76
CA GLU A 87 -19.30 -2.04 30.84
C GLU A 87 -19.32 -2.85 29.55
N LYS A 88 -20.52 -3.09 28.99
CA LYS A 88 -20.69 -3.70 27.66
C LYS A 88 -20.09 -2.88 26.51
N ARG A 89 -20.14 -1.54 26.56
CA ARG A 89 -19.52 -0.67 25.53
C ARG A 89 -17.99 -0.69 25.60
N ILE A 90 -17.43 -0.61 26.81
CA ILE A 90 -15.97 -0.71 27.04
C ILE A 90 -15.47 -2.09 26.62
N GLU A 91 -16.22 -3.16 26.91
CA GLU A 91 -15.84 -4.51 26.50
C GLU A 91 -15.84 -4.67 24.96
N ARG A 92 -16.80 -4.06 24.26
CA ARG A 92 -16.83 -4.03 22.79
C ARG A 92 -15.64 -3.25 22.20
N ALA A 93 -15.35 -2.06 22.72
CA ALA A 93 -14.21 -1.25 22.27
C ALA A 93 -12.86 -1.93 22.58
N LYS A 94 -12.71 -2.58 23.75
CA LYS A 94 -11.52 -3.39 24.06
C LYS A 94 -11.38 -4.59 23.12
N LYS A 95 -12.48 -5.20 22.70
CA LYS A 95 -12.46 -6.32 21.73
C LYS A 95 -12.09 -5.85 20.33
N SER A 96 -12.54 -4.68 19.86
CA SER A 96 -12.11 -4.12 18.56
C SER A 96 -10.61 -3.83 18.55
N ILE A 97 -10.10 -3.16 19.59
CA ILE A 97 -8.65 -2.86 19.73
C ILE A 97 -7.81 -4.14 19.82
N LYS A 98 -8.27 -5.17 20.56
CA LYS A 98 -7.59 -6.47 20.59
C LYS A 98 -7.57 -7.14 19.22
N LYS A 99 -8.67 -7.13 18.47
CA LYS A 99 -8.70 -7.68 17.11
C LYS A 99 -7.76 -6.93 16.17
N ALA A 100 -7.74 -5.60 16.23
CA ALA A 100 -6.85 -4.76 15.43
C ALA A 100 -5.36 -5.00 15.77
N SER A 101 -5.02 -5.07 17.06
CA SER A 101 -3.65 -5.35 17.50
C SER A 101 -3.19 -6.78 17.17
N THR A 102 -4.05 -7.79 17.24
CA THR A 102 -3.73 -9.17 16.81
C THR A 102 -3.53 -9.24 15.29
N LYS A 103 -4.36 -8.55 14.50
CA LYS A 103 -4.11 -8.36 13.06
C LYS A 103 -2.71 -7.76 12.86
N ARG A 104 -2.35 -6.66 13.54
CA ARG A 104 -1.03 -6.01 13.43
C ARG A 104 0.17 -6.92 13.77
N LYS A 105 0.07 -7.74 14.83
CA LYS A 105 1.14 -8.71 15.18
C LYS A 105 1.34 -9.77 14.10
N SER A 106 0.25 -10.36 13.59
CA SER A 106 0.34 -11.29 12.45
C SER A 106 0.87 -10.63 11.17
N LYS A 107 0.64 -9.31 11.00
CA LYS A 107 1.16 -8.51 9.88
C LYS A 107 2.69 -8.31 9.96
N GLN A 108 3.28 -8.25 11.16
CA GLN A 108 4.74 -8.09 11.36
C GLN A 108 5.51 -9.38 11.08
N ASP A 109 5.02 -10.54 11.51
CA ASP A 109 5.70 -11.83 11.29
C ASP A 109 5.74 -12.23 9.81
N ALA A 110 4.75 -11.81 9.01
CA ALA A 110 4.71 -12.04 7.57
C ALA A 110 5.66 -11.12 6.77
N GLN A 111 6.24 -10.11 7.42
CA GLN A 111 7.09 -9.08 6.79
C GLN A 111 8.55 -9.50 6.67
N GLY A 112 8.97 -10.58 7.36
CA GLY A 112 10.34 -11.09 7.37
C GLY A 112 10.85 -11.67 6.04
N HIS A 113 9.96 -11.98 5.09
CA HIS A 113 10.34 -12.46 3.76
C HIS A 113 9.68 -11.59 2.67
N VAL A 114 10.25 -10.40 2.43
CA VAL A 114 9.88 -9.56 1.28
C VAL A 114 10.46 -10.19 0.01
N SER A 115 9.66 -11.01 -0.66
CA SER A 115 10.04 -11.62 -1.94
C SER A 115 9.87 -10.60 -3.06
N PHE A 116 10.98 -10.04 -3.54
CA PHE A 116 11.02 -9.07 -4.65
C PHE A 116 11.03 -9.73 -6.04
N VAL A 117 10.54 -10.97 -6.15
CA VAL A 117 10.51 -11.74 -7.40
C VAL A 117 9.77 -10.99 -8.52
N ALA A 118 8.76 -10.18 -8.17
CA ALA A 118 8.03 -9.35 -9.13
C ALA A 118 8.93 -8.35 -9.88
N ILE A 119 9.91 -7.76 -9.18
CA ILE A 119 10.78 -6.75 -9.76
C ILE A 119 11.78 -7.39 -10.73
N ASP A 120 12.24 -8.60 -10.42
CA ASP A 120 13.23 -9.32 -11.22
C ASP A 120 12.64 -9.85 -12.53
N LEU A 121 11.34 -10.15 -12.53
CA LEU A 121 10.59 -10.65 -13.69
C LEU A 121 10.14 -9.54 -14.65
N LEU A 122 10.47 -8.26 -14.41
CA LEU A 122 10.11 -7.18 -15.32
C LEU A 122 10.84 -7.30 -16.66
N HIS A 123 10.13 -6.98 -17.75
CA HIS A 123 10.73 -7.03 -19.09
C HIS A 123 11.63 -5.82 -19.36
N ASP A 124 11.11 -4.63 -19.08
CA ASP A 124 11.82 -3.35 -19.28
C ASP A 124 11.63 -2.45 -18.04
N PRO A 125 12.52 -2.59 -17.03
CA PRO A 125 12.43 -1.82 -15.80
C PRO A 125 12.81 -0.34 -16.00
N GLN A 126 13.58 -0.01 -17.04
CA GLN A 126 14.02 1.37 -17.32
C GLN A 126 12.85 2.23 -17.80
N THR A 127 12.17 1.80 -18.85
CA THR A 127 11.03 2.53 -19.40
C THR A 127 9.89 2.65 -18.39
N LEU A 128 9.69 1.63 -17.55
CA LEU A 128 8.70 1.68 -16.48
C LEU A 128 9.03 2.78 -15.47
N ALA A 129 10.27 2.85 -14.99
CA ALA A 129 10.67 3.83 -14.00
C ALA A 129 10.58 5.27 -14.52
N GLU A 130 10.93 5.51 -15.79
CA GLU A 130 10.76 6.81 -16.44
C GLU A 130 9.29 7.22 -16.54
N LYS A 131 8.40 6.30 -16.97
CA LYS A 131 6.95 6.56 -17.05
C LYS A 131 6.34 6.86 -15.69
N LEU A 132 6.75 6.13 -14.65
CA LEU A 132 6.30 6.35 -13.28
C LEU A 132 6.73 7.73 -12.78
N LEU A 133 7.97 8.12 -13.00
CA LEU A 133 8.48 9.43 -12.58
C LEU A 133 7.79 10.57 -13.34
N GLN A 134 7.57 10.42 -14.65
CA GLN A 134 6.81 11.39 -15.45
C GLN A 134 5.39 11.59 -14.92
N ARG A 135 4.70 10.52 -14.50
CA ARG A 135 3.36 10.62 -13.90
C ARG A 135 3.37 11.47 -12.64
N VAL A 136 4.30 11.19 -11.73
CA VAL A 136 4.37 11.86 -10.43
C VAL A 136 4.80 13.33 -10.59
N SER A 137 5.67 13.63 -11.56
CA SER A 137 6.14 14.99 -11.86
C SER A 137 5.00 15.96 -12.25
N LYS A 138 3.93 15.46 -12.89
CA LYS A 138 2.77 16.27 -13.31
C LYS A 138 1.96 16.88 -12.16
N GLY A 139 2.17 16.45 -10.91
CA GLY A 139 1.67 17.16 -9.74
C GLY A 139 0.17 17.05 -9.44
N GLY A 140 -0.57 16.13 -10.08
CA GLY A 140 -2.00 15.93 -9.83
C GLY A 140 -2.33 14.95 -8.69
N GLU A 141 -1.35 14.20 -8.19
CA GLU A 141 -1.57 13.07 -7.29
C GLU A 141 -1.39 13.42 -5.80
N PRO A 142 -2.01 12.71 -4.85
CA PRO A 142 -1.81 12.95 -3.42
C PRO A 142 -0.36 12.65 -3.00
N PHE A 143 0.17 13.42 -2.05
CA PHE A 143 1.57 13.35 -1.62
C PHE A 143 2.02 11.93 -1.23
N LEU A 144 1.19 11.20 -0.47
CA LEU A 144 1.50 9.84 -0.03
C LEU A 144 1.67 8.88 -1.21
N PHE A 145 0.86 9.04 -2.27
CA PHE A 145 1.00 8.26 -3.49
C PHE A 145 2.29 8.59 -4.24
N ARG A 146 2.66 9.89 -4.30
CA ARG A 146 3.94 10.30 -4.90
C ARG A 146 5.12 9.64 -4.20
N LEU A 147 5.09 9.61 -2.87
CA LEU A 147 6.13 8.97 -2.06
C LEU A 147 6.17 7.45 -2.28
N LEU A 148 5.01 6.80 -2.41
CA LEU A 148 4.92 5.37 -2.70
C LEU A 148 5.56 5.02 -4.06
N ILE A 149 5.23 5.78 -5.10
CA ILE A 149 5.82 5.58 -6.43
C ILE A 149 7.31 5.91 -6.42
N LEU A 150 7.72 6.96 -5.70
CA LEU A 150 9.13 7.30 -5.53
C LEU A 150 9.91 6.16 -4.87
N HIS A 151 9.36 5.56 -3.81
CA HIS A 151 9.95 4.39 -3.16
C HIS A 151 10.07 3.19 -4.13
N LEU A 152 9.04 2.91 -4.93
CA LEU A 152 9.10 1.89 -5.97
C LEU A 152 10.20 2.17 -6.99
N THR A 153 10.30 3.41 -7.51
CA THR A 153 11.33 3.79 -8.48
C THR A 153 12.74 3.68 -7.90
N ALA A 154 12.95 4.09 -6.65
CA ALA A 154 14.23 3.92 -5.97
C ALA A 154 14.63 2.44 -5.84
N ARG A 155 13.65 1.55 -5.57
CA ARG A 155 13.90 0.11 -5.51
C ARG A 155 14.25 -0.48 -6.87
N LEU A 156 13.57 -0.04 -7.95
CA LEU A 156 13.88 -0.43 -9.32
C LEU A 156 15.29 -0.01 -9.73
N VAL A 157 15.67 1.23 -9.44
CA VAL A 157 17.00 1.77 -9.70
C VAL A 157 18.07 0.96 -8.98
N SER A 158 17.86 0.66 -7.70
CA SER A 158 18.83 -0.12 -6.90
C SER A 158 18.95 -1.58 -7.37
N ARG A 159 17.87 -2.20 -7.86
CA ARG A 159 17.87 -3.62 -8.24
C ARG A 159 18.46 -3.86 -9.63
N HIS A 160 18.13 -2.99 -10.58
CA HIS A 160 18.51 -3.10 -11.99
C HIS A 160 19.63 -2.12 -12.39
N SER A 161 20.23 -1.41 -11.43
CA SER A 161 21.31 -0.43 -11.63
C SER A 161 21.00 0.59 -12.75
N LEU A 162 19.78 1.15 -12.71
CA LEU A 162 19.27 2.06 -13.75
C LEU A 162 19.80 3.49 -13.57
N LEU A 163 19.97 4.21 -14.69
CA LEU A 163 20.34 5.63 -14.69
C LEU A 163 19.12 6.49 -15.07
N ILE A 164 18.54 7.20 -14.10
CA ILE A 164 17.39 8.09 -14.31
C ILE A 164 17.76 9.50 -13.85
N LEU A 165 18.18 10.35 -14.79
CA LEU A 165 18.69 11.70 -14.47
C LEU A 165 17.62 12.59 -13.82
N ASN A 166 16.36 12.42 -14.19
CA ASN A 166 15.25 13.22 -13.66
C ASN A 166 14.89 12.89 -12.20
N LEU A 167 15.40 11.77 -11.65
CA LEU A 167 15.10 11.36 -10.28
C LEU A 167 15.76 12.29 -9.25
N TYR A 168 16.99 12.72 -9.51
CA TYR A 168 17.78 13.57 -8.63
C TYR A 168 17.15 14.97 -8.38
N PRO A 169 16.78 15.76 -9.41
CA PRO A 169 16.13 17.04 -9.17
C PRO A 169 14.75 16.87 -8.51
N PHE A 170 14.06 15.77 -8.80
CA PHE A 170 12.78 15.47 -8.15
C PHE A 170 12.94 15.19 -6.65
N LEU A 171 13.95 14.41 -6.25
CA LEU A 171 14.28 14.14 -4.85
C LEU A 171 14.70 15.41 -4.10
N LEU A 172 15.52 16.26 -4.73
CA LEU A 172 16.02 17.49 -4.12
C LEU A 172 14.86 18.39 -3.65
N LYS A 173 13.78 18.48 -4.43
CA LYS A 173 12.56 19.22 -4.06
C LYS A 173 11.92 18.76 -2.75
N TYR A 174 12.03 17.48 -2.40
CA TYR A 174 11.47 16.93 -1.17
C TYR A 174 12.45 16.95 0.01
N LEU A 175 13.73 17.21 -0.24
CA LEU A 175 14.77 17.25 0.80
C LEU A 175 15.00 18.66 1.34
N THR A 176 14.60 19.70 0.61
CA THR A 176 14.63 21.07 1.13
C THR A 176 13.50 21.26 2.14
N PRO A 177 13.80 21.58 3.41
CA PRO A 177 12.76 21.96 4.35
C PRO A 177 12.07 23.23 3.82
N THR A 178 10.74 23.19 3.78
CA THR A 178 9.89 24.37 3.55
C THR A 178 9.37 24.83 4.90
#